data_AF-A0A2P8EFC6-F1
#
_entry.id   AF-A0A2P8EFC6-F1
#
_cell.length_a   1.000
_cell.length_b   1.000
_cell.length_c   1.000
_cell.angle_alpha   90.00
_cell.angle_beta   90.00
_cell.angle_gamma   90.00
#
_symmetry.space_group_name_H-M   'P 1'
#
loop_
_entity.id
_entity.type
_entity.pdbx_description
1 polymer ?
#
loop_
_entity_poly.entity_id
_entity_poly.type
_entity_poly.pdbx_seq_one_letter_code
_entity_poly.pdbx_strand_id
1 'polypeptide(L)'
;MVMVDEALSFAAAGIAVFPCAAGGKQPLTEHGYTAATTDPGQIQDWWRRWPDANLAMPTGAPLWDVLDIDMKNGESGYPALRELARAGLTDGWSHAVRTPSGGLHLYYAGTAEGNHALHRHKIDYRGAGGYVLLPPSLVTTDHGTQRYDTIDVRDPGQVQPFDWTTARDLLQPPAPTPPPDVGTAGGGHAPAEPRMTHLVNHVRNTQPGNRNNALYWAANRALDNGSTDLTPLVAAAIEAGLEHHAAHRTVASAQRQRASHPQHHSGGPAGRRASMQAAQQHAAPGLSI
;
A
#
# COMPACT_ATOMS: atom_id res chain seq x y z
N MET A 1 -9.30 26.97 -21.65
CA MET A 1 -10.76 26.78 -21.73
C MET A 1 -11.16 25.32 -21.67
N VAL A 2 -10.41 24.41 -22.30
CA VAL A 2 -10.65 22.95 -22.25
C VAL A 2 -10.70 22.42 -20.80
N MET A 3 -9.62 22.56 -20.01
CA MET A 3 -9.50 21.87 -18.70
C MET A 3 -10.62 22.13 -17.67
N VAL A 4 -11.19 23.34 -17.63
CA VAL A 4 -12.30 23.63 -16.71
C VAL A 4 -13.58 22.91 -17.11
N ASP A 5 -13.83 22.77 -18.41
CA ASP A 5 -14.99 22.05 -18.93
C ASP A 5 -14.87 20.56 -18.62
N GLU A 6 -13.67 19.98 -18.71
CA GLU A 6 -13.45 18.61 -18.24
C GLU A 6 -13.61 18.47 -16.73
N ALA A 7 -13.05 19.39 -15.93
CA ALA A 7 -13.22 19.37 -14.48
C ALA A 7 -14.72 19.38 -14.07
N LEU A 8 -15.52 20.21 -14.75
CA LEU A 8 -16.96 20.28 -14.55
C LEU A 8 -17.68 19.00 -15.03
N SER A 9 -17.22 18.38 -16.11
CA SER A 9 -17.75 17.09 -16.60
C SER A 9 -17.53 15.96 -15.58
N PHE A 10 -16.33 15.87 -15.02
CA PHE A 10 -16.02 14.93 -13.92
C PHE A 10 -16.89 15.18 -12.69
N ALA A 11 -17.02 16.45 -12.27
CA ALA A 11 -17.87 16.82 -11.15
C ALA A 11 -19.35 16.48 -11.37
N ALA A 12 -19.87 16.69 -12.59
CA ALA A 12 -21.24 16.32 -12.95
C ALA A 12 -21.47 14.80 -12.91
N ALA A 13 -20.42 14.00 -13.12
CA ALA A 13 -20.42 12.54 -12.94
C ALA A 13 -20.24 12.11 -11.47
N GLY A 14 -20.22 13.05 -10.52
CA GLY A 14 -20.05 12.77 -9.09
C GLY A 14 -18.60 12.57 -8.65
N ILE A 15 -17.63 12.91 -9.52
CA ILE A 15 -16.21 12.72 -9.27
C ILE A 15 -15.66 14.01 -8.68
N ALA A 16 -15.30 13.98 -7.40
CA ALA A 16 -14.70 15.14 -6.74
C ALA A 16 -13.31 15.40 -7.30
N VAL A 17 -13.04 16.65 -7.67
CA VAL A 17 -11.79 17.05 -8.33
C VAL A 17 -11.11 18.22 -7.65
N PHE A 18 -9.82 18.41 -7.93
CA PHE A 18 -9.04 19.56 -7.48
C PHE A 18 -7.92 19.90 -8.49
N PRO A 19 -7.42 21.15 -8.48
CA PRO A 19 -6.37 21.59 -9.38
C PRO A 19 -4.97 21.20 -8.90
N CYS A 20 -4.12 20.80 -9.85
CA CYS A 20 -2.68 20.59 -9.67
C CYS A 20 -1.86 21.58 -10.51
N ALA A 21 -0.59 21.78 -10.15
CA ALA A 21 0.32 22.67 -10.85
C ALA A 21 0.46 22.30 -12.34
N ALA A 22 0.48 23.31 -13.21
CA ALA A 22 0.67 23.15 -14.64
C ALA A 22 1.98 22.40 -14.93
N GLY A 23 1.93 21.36 -15.77
CA GLY A 23 3.08 20.52 -16.08
C GLY A 23 3.58 19.65 -14.92
N GLY A 24 2.97 19.75 -13.74
CA GLY A 24 3.34 19.05 -12.51
C GLY A 24 2.21 18.17 -11.98
N LYS A 25 2.43 17.61 -10.79
CA LYS A 25 1.45 16.75 -10.09
C LYS A 25 1.02 17.30 -8.73
N GLN A 26 1.60 18.40 -8.30
CA GLN A 26 1.44 18.97 -6.96
C GLN A 26 0.09 19.70 -6.85
N PRO A 27 -0.73 19.44 -5.81
CA PRO A 27 -1.97 20.18 -5.59
C PRO A 27 -1.70 21.69 -5.43
N LEU A 28 -2.60 22.53 -5.94
CA LEU A 28 -2.56 23.99 -5.77
C LEU A 28 -3.43 24.49 -4.60
N THR A 29 -4.25 23.61 -4.05
CA THR A 29 -5.16 23.89 -2.93
C THR A 29 -4.42 23.89 -1.60
N GLU A 30 -4.89 24.72 -0.65
CA GLU A 30 -4.27 24.84 0.69
C GLU A 30 -4.28 23.51 1.47
N HIS A 31 -5.38 22.76 1.38
CA HIS A 31 -5.53 21.45 2.03
C HIS A 31 -5.16 20.28 1.10
N GLY A 32 -4.44 20.55 0.00
CA GLY A 32 -4.08 19.52 -0.96
C GLY A 32 -5.28 18.76 -1.53
N TYR A 33 -5.13 17.46 -1.77
CA TYR A 33 -6.17 16.64 -2.41
C TYR A 33 -7.45 16.51 -1.58
N THR A 34 -7.42 16.77 -0.27
CA THR A 34 -8.62 16.70 0.57
C THR A 34 -9.58 17.86 0.33
N ALA A 35 -9.14 18.88 -0.40
CA ALA A 35 -10.00 19.99 -0.85
C ALA A 35 -10.87 19.62 -2.05
N ALA A 36 -10.76 18.39 -2.60
CA ALA A 36 -11.51 17.98 -3.78
C ALA A 36 -13.02 18.20 -3.61
N THR A 37 -13.67 18.67 -4.67
CA THR A 37 -15.09 19.05 -4.65
C THR A 37 -15.79 18.68 -5.95
N THR A 38 -17.11 18.56 -5.89
CA THR A 38 -18.01 18.49 -7.04
C THR A 38 -18.78 19.80 -7.25
N ASP A 39 -18.54 20.83 -6.44
CA ASP A 39 -19.21 22.12 -6.58
C ASP A 39 -18.71 22.86 -7.83
N PRO A 40 -19.57 23.10 -8.85
CA PRO A 40 -19.17 23.77 -10.07
C PRO A 40 -18.71 25.22 -9.82
N GLY A 41 -19.22 25.90 -8.78
CA GLY A 41 -18.80 27.26 -8.45
C GLY A 41 -17.34 27.29 -8.02
N GLN A 42 -16.99 26.46 -7.04
CA GLN A 42 -15.62 26.33 -6.56
C GLN A 42 -14.64 25.88 -7.68
N ILE A 43 -15.05 24.95 -8.53
CA ILE A 43 -14.24 24.49 -9.67
C ILE A 43 -13.99 25.65 -10.65
N GLN A 44 -15.01 26.40 -11.02
CA GLN A 44 -14.83 27.56 -11.90
C GLN A 44 -13.88 28.59 -11.29
N ASP A 45 -14.00 28.87 -9.99
CA ASP A 45 -13.14 29.83 -9.31
C ASP A 45 -11.67 29.37 -9.29
N TRP A 46 -11.41 28.07 -9.09
CA TRP A 46 -10.05 27.53 -9.18
C TRP A 46 -9.44 27.70 -10.57
N TRP A 47 -10.18 27.36 -11.63
CA TRP A 47 -9.64 27.49 -12.99
C TRP A 47 -9.64 28.93 -13.53
N ARG A 48 -10.43 29.85 -12.95
CA ARG A 48 -10.24 31.29 -13.17
C ARG A 48 -8.92 31.78 -12.56
N ARG A 49 -8.57 31.27 -11.38
CA ARG A 49 -7.32 31.60 -10.69
C ARG A 49 -6.10 30.94 -11.33
N TRP A 50 -6.23 29.70 -11.80
CA TRP A 50 -5.16 28.91 -12.41
C TRP A 50 -5.63 28.29 -13.73
N PRO A 51 -5.64 29.06 -14.83
CA PRO A 51 -6.20 28.61 -16.11
C PRO A 51 -5.52 27.38 -16.71
N ASP A 52 -4.23 27.19 -16.40
CA ASP A 52 -3.39 26.10 -16.91
C ASP A 52 -3.20 24.95 -15.91
N ALA A 53 -3.95 24.96 -14.80
CA ALA A 53 -3.87 23.90 -13.79
C ALA A 53 -4.26 22.54 -14.39
N ASN A 54 -3.55 21.51 -13.95
CA ASN A 54 -3.94 20.12 -14.17
C ASN A 54 -5.15 19.75 -13.31
N LEU A 55 -5.82 18.66 -13.70
CA LEU A 55 -6.97 18.09 -13.02
C LEU A 55 -6.59 16.80 -12.30
N ALA A 56 -7.01 16.65 -11.05
CA ALA A 56 -6.79 15.44 -10.27
C ALA A 56 -8.03 15.06 -9.45
N MET A 57 -8.08 13.80 -9.01
CA MET A 57 -9.09 13.29 -8.08
C MET A 57 -8.43 12.50 -6.95
N PRO A 58 -9.01 12.49 -5.74
CA PRO A 58 -8.59 11.58 -4.68
C PRO A 58 -8.91 10.13 -5.07
N THR A 59 -8.15 9.19 -4.52
CA THR A 59 -8.39 7.74 -4.65
C THR A 59 -8.96 7.17 -3.35
N GLY A 60 -9.58 5.99 -3.42
CA GLY A 60 -10.35 5.40 -2.33
C GLY A 60 -11.86 5.50 -2.52
N ALA A 61 -12.60 4.75 -1.71
CA ALA A 61 -14.06 4.82 -1.66
C ALA A 61 -14.55 6.25 -1.35
N PRO A 62 -15.62 6.74 -2.01
CA PRO A 62 -16.50 6.02 -2.93
C PRO A 62 -16.07 6.09 -4.41
N LEU A 63 -14.90 6.65 -4.72
CA LEU A 63 -14.40 6.80 -6.09
C LEU A 63 -13.69 5.52 -6.54
N TRP A 64 -12.44 5.65 -7.01
CA TRP A 64 -11.67 4.54 -7.55
C TRP A 64 -10.37 4.34 -6.78
N ASP A 65 -9.96 3.09 -6.73
CA ASP A 65 -8.57 2.72 -6.48
C ASP A 65 -7.88 2.52 -7.83
N VAL A 66 -6.59 2.83 -7.91
CA VAL A 66 -5.85 2.79 -9.19
C VAL A 66 -4.63 1.90 -9.07
N LEU A 67 -4.53 0.91 -9.97
CA LEU A 67 -3.28 0.20 -10.21
C LEU A 67 -2.45 0.99 -11.21
N ASP A 68 -1.33 1.54 -10.75
CA ASP A 68 -0.41 2.37 -11.54
C ASP A 68 0.81 1.54 -11.96
N ILE A 69 0.88 1.27 -13.26
CA ILE A 69 1.95 0.52 -13.92
C ILE A 69 2.96 1.51 -14.48
N ASP A 70 4.08 1.65 -13.80
CA ASP A 70 5.07 2.64 -14.13
C ASP A 70 5.95 2.23 -15.32
N MET A 71 6.34 3.24 -16.09
CA MET A 71 7.43 3.17 -17.06
C MET A 71 8.33 4.38 -16.80
N LYS A 72 9.56 4.14 -16.33
CA LYS A 72 10.51 5.22 -15.99
C LYS A 72 11.95 4.69 -15.96
N ASN A 73 12.90 5.51 -16.38
CA ASN A 73 14.34 5.23 -16.32
C ASN A 73 14.76 3.88 -16.97
N GLY A 74 14.08 3.47 -18.04
CA GLY A 74 14.33 2.17 -18.71
C GLY A 74 13.78 0.95 -17.95
N GLU A 75 13.11 1.15 -16.81
CA GLU A 75 12.41 0.10 -16.07
C GLU A 75 10.91 0.15 -16.36
N SER A 76 10.24 -1.01 -16.29
CA SER A 76 8.86 -1.18 -16.74
C SER A 76 8.07 -2.11 -15.82
N GLY A 77 6.83 -1.74 -15.48
CA GLY A 77 5.90 -2.59 -14.74
C GLY A 77 5.06 -3.53 -15.60
N TYR A 78 5.12 -3.40 -16.92
CA TYR A 78 4.37 -4.26 -17.85
C TYR A 78 4.69 -5.77 -17.72
N PRO A 79 5.92 -6.21 -17.40
CA PRO A 79 6.16 -7.62 -17.10
C PRO A 79 5.31 -8.14 -15.93
N ALA A 80 5.22 -7.39 -14.84
CA ALA A 80 4.40 -7.75 -13.69
C ALA A 80 2.90 -7.69 -14.01
N LEU A 81 2.46 -6.68 -14.77
CA LEU A 81 1.09 -6.62 -15.28
C LEU A 81 0.71 -7.86 -16.09
N ARG A 82 1.59 -8.34 -16.98
CA ARG A 82 1.35 -9.57 -17.76
C ARG A 82 1.26 -10.82 -16.88
N GLU A 83 2.01 -10.87 -15.80
CA GLU A 83 1.96 -11.97 -14.84
C GLU A 83 0.63 -11.97 -14.07
N LEU A 84 0.21 -10.82 -13.56
CA LEU A 84 -1.11 -10.65 -12.94
C LEU A 84 -2.25 -11.03 -13.91
N ALA A 85 -2.15 -10.61 -15.18
CA ALA A 85 -3.16 -10.93 -16.18
C ALA A 85 -3.25 -12.44 -16.47
N ARG A 86 -2.11 -13.15 -16.54
CA ARG A 86 -2.10 -14.62 -16.69
C ARG A 86 -2.71 -15.34 -15.50
N ALA A 87 -2.63 -14.75 -14.32
CA ALA A 87 -3.26 -15.25 -13.11
C ALA A 87 -4.74 -14.84 -12.97
N GLY A 88 -5.30 -14.06 -13.92
CA GLY A 88 -6.69 -13.60 -13.86
C GLY A 88 -6.94 -12.49 -12.83
N LEU A 89 -5.90 -11.75 -12.43
CA LEU A 89 -5.98 -10.72 -11.38
C LEU A 89 -6.17 -9.30 -11.91
N THR A 90 -6.32 -9.11 -13.22
CA THR A 90 -6.45 -7.79 -13.86
C THR A 90 -7.82 -7.53 -14.47
N ASP A 91 -8.82 -8.34 -14.13
CA ASP A 91 -10.20 -8.14 -14.58
C ASP A 91 -10.96 -7.19 -13.65
N GLY A 92 -12.09 -6.64 -14.11
CA GLY A 92 -12.95 -5.79 -13.28
C GLY A 92 -12.51 -4.31 -13.16
N TRP A 93 -11.54 -3.84 -13.94
CA TRP A 93 -11.31 -2.40 -14.09
C TRP A 93 -12.35 -1.75 -15.01
N SER A 94 -12.61 -0.46 -14.77
CA SER A 94 -13.57 0.37 -15.51
C SER A 94 -12.91 1.31 -16.52
N HIS A 95 -11.73 1.84 -16.21
CA HIS A 95 -11.00 2.75 -17.08
C HIS A 95 -9.54 2.35 -17.20
N ALA A 96 -8.99 2.52 -18.39
CA ALA A 96 -7.57 2.41 -18.66
C ALA A 96 -7.07 3.77 -19.17
N VAL A 97 -6.04 4.31 -18.53
CA VAL A 97 -5.45 5.61 -18.87
C VAL A 97 -3.95 5.46 -19.06
N ARG A 98 -3.44 5.85 -20.23
CA ARG A 98 -2.01 5.95 -20.47
C ARG A 98 -1.42 7.13 -19.70
N THR A 99 -0.32 6.90 -19.01
CA THR A 99 0.36 7.95 -18.24
C THR A 99 1.40 8.69 -19.09
N PRO A 100 1.77 9.93 -18.73
CA PRO A 100 2.77 10.74 -19.44
C PRO A 100 4.14 10.06 -19.66
N SER A 101 4.51 9.11 -18.80
CA SER A 101 5.79 8.40 -18.92
C SER A 101 5.69 7.10 -19.73
N GLY A 102 4.54 6.82 -20.36
CA GLY A 102 4.27 5.59 -21.10
C GLY A 102 3.73 4.44 -20.25
N GLY A 103 3.45 4.69 -18.97
CA GLY A 103 2.81 3.75 -18.06
C GLY A 103 1.30 3.63 -18.29
N LEU A 104 0.63 2.97 -17.35
CA LEU A 104 -0.81 2.67 -17.42
C LEU A 104 -1.46 2.77 -16.04
N HIS A 105 -2.57 3.49 -15.95
CA HIS A 105 -3.48 3.45 -14.82
C HIS A 105 -4.68 2.57 -15.16
N LEU A 106 -4.99 1.60 -14.30
CA LEU A 106 -6.23 0.82 -14.34
C LEU A 106 -7.09 1.16 -13.13
N TYR A 107 -8.34 1.56 -13.36
CA TYR A 107 -9.25 2.08 -12.34
C TYR A 107 -10.22 1.00 -11.87
N TYR A 108 -10.16 0.66 -10.60
CA TYR A 108 -10.97 -0.37 -9.92
C TYR A 108 -11.93 0.27 -8.91
N ALA A 109 -12.90 -0.49 -8.42
CA ALA A 109 -13.83 0.01 -7.42
C ALA A 109 -13.07 0.47 -6.17
N GLY A 110 -13.32 1.70 -5.71
CA GLY A 110 -12.63 2.26 -4.57
C GLY A 110 -12.91 1.51 -3.27
N THR A 111 -11.89 1.37 -2.43
CA THR A 111 -11.98 0.71 -1.12
C THR A 111 -11.46 1.62 0.00
N ALA A 112 -11.45 1.13 1.23
CA ALA A 112 -10.77 1.78 2.35
C ALA A 112 -9.28 1.40 2.45
N GLU A 113 -8.78 0.55 1.53
CA GLU A 113 -7.39 0.12 1.49
C GLU A 113 -6.47 1.31 1.20
N GLY A 114 -5.35 1.39 1.90
CA GLY A 114 -4.39 2.48 1.72
C GLY A 114 -3.55 2.38 0.44
N ASN A 115 -2.58 3.29 0.30
CA ASN A 115 -1.59 3.22 -0.77
C ASN A 115 -0.55 2.12 -0.52
N HIS A 116 -0.17 1.40 -1.57
CA HIS A 116 0.89 0.39 -1.52
C HIS A 116 1.81 0.47 -2.73
N ALA A 117 2.95 -0.23 -2.66
CA ALA A 117 3.89 -0.29 -3.77
C ALA A 117 4.66 -1.61 -3.81
N LEU A 118 4.89 -2.09 -5.02
CA LEU A 118 5.83 -3.16 -5.35
C LEU A 118 6.98 -2.54 -6.17
N HIS A 119 7.89 -1.86 -5.48
CA HIS A 119 8.94 -1.04 -6.13
C HIS A 119 9.80 -1.81 -7.14
N ARG A 120 10.08 -3.09 -6.91
CA ARG A 120 10.85 -3.95 -7.84
C ARG A 120 10.09 -4.29 -9.11
N HIS A 121 8.76 -4.24 -9.03
CA HIS A 121 7.85 -4.55 -10.13
C HIS A 121 7.29 -3.30 -10.81
N LYS A 122 7.66 -2.09 -10.36
CA LYS A 122 7.15 -0.82 -10.89
C LYS A 122 5.62 -0.78 -10.94
N ILE A 123 5.01 -1.24 -9.86
CA ILE A 123 3.57 -1.17 -9.63
C ILE A 123 3.34 -0.40 -8.35
N ASP A 124 2.55 0.66 -8.44
CA ASP A 124 1.98 1.34 -7.29
C ASP A 124 0.47 1.04 -7.23
N TYR A 125 -0.08 0.93 -6.03
CA TYR A 125 -1.51 0.87 -5.78
C TYR A 125 -1.93 2.15 -5.07
N ARG A 126 -2.81 2.92 -5.72
CA ARG A 126 -3.31 4.20 -5.22
C ARG A 126 -4.71 3.99 -4.66
N GLY A 127 -4.75 3.74 -3.35
CA GLY A 127 -5.99 3.55 -2.59
C GLY A 127 -6.38 4.81 -1.79
N ALA A 128 -7.13 4.62 -0.72
CA ALA A 128 -7.54 5.67 0.21
C ALA A 128 -6.36 6.50 0.74
N GLY A 129 -6.55 7.82 0.80
CA GLY A 129 -5.51 8.77 1.22
C GLY A 129 -4.47 9.08 0.14
N GLY A 130 -4.72 8.67 -1.11
CA GLY A 130 -3.96 9.03 -2.31
C GLY A 130 -4.76 9.92 -3.27
N TYR A 131 -4.14 10.22 -4.41
CA TYR A 131 -4.79 10.87 -5.54
C TYR A 131 -4.07 10.51 -6.84
N VAL A 132 -4.76 10.70 -7.97
CA VAL A 132 -4.20 10.57 -9.33
C VAL A 132 -4.57 11.78 -10.18
N LEU A 133 -3.75 12.10 -11.18
CA LEU A 133 -4.13 13.06 -12.21
C LEU A 133 -5.08 12.39 -13.19
N LEU A 134 -6.05 13.17 -13.67
CA LEU A 134 -7.05 12.74 -14.64
C LEU A 134 -6.68 13.21 -16.05
N PRO A 135 -7.05 12.47 -17.11
CA PRO A 135 -7.09 13.02 -18.47
C PRO A 135 -7.94 14.30 -18.52
N PRO A 136 -7.55 15.34 -19.31
CA PRO A 136 -6.41 15.42 -20.22
C PRO A 136 -5.18 16.11 -19.60
N SER A 137 -4.91 15.95 -18.30
CA SER A 137 -3.79 16.63 -17.62
C SER A 137 -2.44 16.37 -18.30
N LEU A 138 -1.55 17.35 -18.18
CA LEU A 138 -0.26 17.41 -18.85
C LEU A 138 0.89 17.40 -17.84
N VAL A 139 1.88 16.54 -18.02
CA VAL A 139 3.07 16.49 -17.17
C VAL A 139 4.32 16.65 -18.03
N THR A 140 5.21 17.52 -17.57
CA THR A 140 6.54 17.69 -18.17
C THR A 140 7.42 16.50 -17.79
N THR A 141 7.92 15.80 -18.80
CA THR A 141 8.84 14.66 -18.68
C THR A 141 10.15 14.95 -19.40
N ASP A 142 11.12 14.05 -19.29
CA ASP A 142 12.38 14.12 -20.05
C ASP A 142 12.15 14.08 -21.58
N HIS A 143 10.97 13.60 -22.01
CA HIS A 143 10.54 13.54 -23.41
C HIS A 143 9.56 14.68 -23.78
N GLY A 144 9.57 15.76 -22.98
CA GLY A 144 8.68 16.91 -23.14
C GLY A 144 7.36 16.76 -22.40
N THR A 145 6.43 17.67 -22.68
CA THR A 145 5.10 17.68 -22.07
C THR A 145 4.23 16.60 -22.69
N GLN A 146 3.79 15.64 -21.88
CA GLN A 146 2.97 14.51 -22.29
C GLN A 146 1.65 14.48 -21.51
N ARG A 147 0.62 13.87 -22.10
CA ARG A 147 -0.75 13.89 -21.58
C ARG A 147 -1.13 12.58 -20.90
N TYR A 148 -2.04 12.65 -19.94
CA TYR A 148 -2.83 11.48 -19.54
C TYR A 148 -3.93 11.25 -20.59
N ASP A 149 -3.97 10.06 -21.17
CA ASP A 149 -4.91 9.71 -22.25
C ASP A 149 -5.78 8.52 -21.87
N THR A 150 -7.10 8.69 -21.89
CA THR A 150 -8.02 7.55 -21.80
C THR A 150 -7.84 6.65 -23.01
N ILE A 151 -7.48 5.39 -22.79
CA ILE A 151 -7.26 4.41 -23.85
C ILE A 151 -8.40 3.41 -23.97
N ASP A 152 -9.13 3.13 -22.89
CA ASP A 152 -10.29 2.25 -22.89
C ASP A 152 -11.23 2.56 -21.72
N VAL A 153 -12.52 2.33 -21.92
CA VAL A 153 -13.59 2.50 -20.92
C VAL A 153 -14.53 1.30 -21.02
N ARG A 154 -14.79 0.67 -19.89
CA ARG A 154 -15.64 -0.51 -19.74
C ARG A 154 -16.90 -0.19 -18.95
N ASP A 155 -17.86 -1.11 -18.99
CA ASP A 155 -19.13 -1.00 -18.27
C ASP A 155 -18.90 -0.77 -16.75
N PRO A 156 -19.35 0.37 -16.20
CA PRO A 156 -19.26 0.65 -14.76
C PRO A 156 -19.97 -0.40 -13.90
N GLY A 157 -21.00 -1.08 -14.42
CA GLY A 157 -21.73 -2.12 -13.70
C GLY A 157 -20.93 -3.39 -13.40
N GLN A 158 -19.74 -3.53 -14.00
CA GLN A 158 -18.85 -4.68 -13.82
C GLN A 158 -17.57 -4.34 -13.05
N VAL A 159 -17.44 -3.11 -12.54
CA VAL A 159 -16.26 -2.69 -11.79
C VAL A 159 -16.16 -3.49 -10.49
N GLN A 160 -14.97 -4.03 -10.21
CA GLN A 160 -14.68 -4.78 -8.99
C GLN A 160 -13.49 -4.15 -8.26
N PRO A 161 -13.34 -4.37 -6.95
CA PRO A 161 -12.12 -4.03 -6.23
C PRO A 161 -10.93 -4.86 -6.75
N PHE A 162 -9.75 -4.26 -6.78
CA PHE A 162 -8.52 -4.98 -7.09
C PHE A 162 -8.03 -5.77 -5.86
N ASP A 163 -7.75 -7.06 -6.01
CA ASP A 163 -7.18 -7.87 -4.93
C ASP A 163 -5.68 -7.62 -4.79
N TRP A 164 -5.34 -6.53 -4.10
CA TRP A 164 -3.95 -6.14 -3.82
C TRP A 164 -3.17 -7.24 -3.08
N THR A 165 -3.82 -7.94 -2.14
CA THR A 165 -3.14 -8.94 -1.31
C THR A 165 -2.67 -10.12 -2.16
N THR A 166 -3.57 -10.68 -2.98
CA THR A 166 -3.23 -11.78 -3.88
C THR A 166 -2.22 -11.35 -4.95
N ALA A 167 -2.35 -10.14 -5.50
CA ALA A 167 -1.39 -9.59 -6.44
C ALA A 167 0.02 -9.45 -5.84
N ARG A 168 0.12 -8.94 -4.61
CA ARG A 168 1.37 -8.85 -3.85
C ARG A 168 1.97 -10.24 -3.62
N ASP A 169 1.18 -11.19 -3.15
CA ASP A 169 1.67 -12.52 -2.81
C ASP A 169 2.09 -13.32 -4.06
N LEU A 170 1.49 -13.06 -5.22
CA LEU A 170 1.94 -13.62 -6.49
C LEU A 170 3.29 -13.05 -6.94
N LEU A 171 3.40 -11.71 -6.99
CA LEU A 171 4.59 -11.04 -7.54
C LEU A 171 5.78 -11.06 -6.57
N GLN A 172 5.48 -11.03 -5.28
CA GLN A 172 6.46 -11.04 -4.21
C GLN A 172 6.08 -12.11 -3.17
N PRO A 173 6.22 -13.40 -3.54
CA PRO A 173 5.84 -14.49 -2.66
C PRO A 173 6.60 -14.39 -1.33
N PRO A 174 5.94 -14.68 -0.20
CA PRO A 174 6.61 -14.73 1.08
C PRO A 174 7.79 -15.71 0.97
N ALA A 175 8.94 -15.29 1.49
CA ALA A 175 10.12 -16.15 1.50
C ALA A 175 9.75 -17.51 2.12
N PRO A 176 10.20 -18.64 1.54
CA PRO A 176 9.90 -19.95 2.08
C PRO A 176 10.22 -19.98 3.58
N THR A 177 9.25 -20.40 4.40
CA THR A 177 9.56 -20.78 5.78
C THR A 177 10.64 -21.85 5.71
N PRO A 178 11.79 -21.69 6.42
CA PRO A 178 12.75 -22.77 6.55
C PRO A 178 12.02 -24.02 7.06
N PRO A 179 12.39 -25.23 6.61
CA PRO A 179 11.77 -26.44 7.12
C PRO A 179 11.79 -26.43 8.65
N PRO A 180 10.72 -26.90 9.32
CA PRO A 180 10.75 -27.07 10.76
C PRO A 180 11.95 -27.93 11.09
N ASP A 181 12.77 -27.45 12.02
CA ASP A 181 13.94 -28.16 12.51
C ASP A 181 13.47 -29.57 12.91
N VAL A 182 13.91 -30.57 12.17
CA VAL A 182 13.54 -31.97 12.41
C VAL A 182 14.22 -32.33 13.70
N GLY A 183 13.48 -32.18 14.80
CA GLY A 183 14.02 -32.23 16.14
C GLY A 183 14.89 -33.46 16.35
N THR A 184 16.15 -33.21 16.70
CA THR A 184 16.74 -33.97 17.79
C THR A 184 15.85 -33.74 19.02
N ALA A 185 15.13 -34.78 19.40
CA ALA A 185 14.34 -34.79 20.61
C ALA A 185 15.22 -34.40 21.80
N GLY A 186 14.91 -33.28 22.44
CA GLY A 186 15.65 -32.79 23.59
C GLY A 186 15.04 -31.50 24.12
N GLY A 187 14.08 -31.63 25.03
CA GLY A 187 13.57 -30.48 25.78
C GLY A 187 14.71 -29.76 26.48
N GLY A 188 14.87 -28.48 26.17
CA GLY A 188 15.84 -27.61 26.82
C GLY A 188 15.71 -26.20 26.24
N HIS A 189 15.59 -25.21 27.12
CA HIS A 189 15.65 -23.81 26.75
C HIS A 189 17.03 -23.52 26.15
N ALA A 190 17.15 -23.54 24.81
CA ALA A 190 18.37 -23.12 24.15
C ALA A 190 18.57 -21.60 24.36
N PRO A 191 19.76 -21.13 24.76
CA PRO A 191 20.02 -19.72 25.02
C PRO A 191 19.82 -18.85 23.76
N ALA A 192 19.53 -17.57 23.93
CA ALA A 192 19.28 -16.62 22.83
C ALA A 192 20.48 -16.46 21.87
N GLU A 193 21.70 -16.71 22.36
CA GLU A 193 22.97 -16.60 21.63
C GLU A 193 23.06 -17.46 20.34
N PRO A 194 22.88 -18.79 20.36
CA PRO A 194 22.92 -19.62 19.15
C PRO A 194 21.88 -19.24 18.09
N ARG A 195 20.79 -18.54 18.46
CA ARG A 195 19.77 -18.05 17.52
C ARG A 195 20.21 -16.77 16.81
N MET A 196 20.85 -15.83 17.52
CA MET A 196 21.41 -14.61 16.92
C MET A 196 22.53 -14.96 15.94
N THR A 197 23.39 -15.93 16.27
CA THR A 197 24.46 -16.40 15.38
C THR A 197 23.92 -16.90 14.03
N HIS A 198 22.79 -17.62 14.04
CA HIS A 198 22.15 -18.05 12.80
C HIS A 198 21.67 -16.86 11.97
N LEU A 199 21.00 -15.87 12.58
CA LEU A 199 20.48 -14.70 11.88
C LEU A 199 21.61 -13.87 11.27
N VAL A 200 22.71 -13.68 12.02
CA VAL A 200 23.94 -13.02 11.55
C VAL A 200 24.52 -13.75 10.33
N ASN A 201 24.67 -15.07 10.40
CA ASN A 201 25.21 -15.87 9.30
C ASN A 201 24.30 -15.84 8.05
N HIS A 202 22.98 -15.78 8.23
CA HIS A 202 22.04 -15.64 7.11
C HIS A 202 22.22 -14.30 6.38
N VAL A 203 22.29 -13.20 7.14
CA VAL A 203 22.50 -11.86 6.58
C VAL A 203 23.86 -11.78 5.86
N ARG A 204 24.92 -12.30 6.50
CA ARG A 204 26.29 -12.28 5.97
C ARG A 204 26.42 -13.01 4.62
N ASN A 205 25.72 -14.13 4.46
CA ASN A 205 25.84 -14.99 3.27
C ASN A 205 24.80 -14.68 2.17
N THR A 206 24.01 -13.62 2.31
CA THR A 206 22.99 -13.27 1.32
C THR A 206 23.58 -12.66 0.05
N GLN A 207 23.12 -13.15 -1.11
CA GLN A 207 23.55 -12.71 -2.43
C GLN A 207 23.33 -11.19 -2.67
N PRO A 208 24.19 -10.52 -3.47
CA PRO A 208 24.00 -9.14 -3.88
C PRO A 208 22.59 -8.88 -4.42
N GLY A 209 21.95 -7.79 -4.02
CA GLY A 209 20.59 -7.40 -4.46
C GLY A 209 19.44 -7.84 -3.54
N ASN A 210 19.66 -8.80 -2.62
CA ASN A 210 18.64 -9.23 -1.64
C ASN A 210 19.01 -8.95 -0.17
N ARG A 211 20.17 -8.37 0.08
CA ARG A 211 20.74 -8.13 1.43
C ARG A 211 19.83 -7.28 2.32
N ASN A 212 19.16 -6.29 1.74
CA ASN A 212 18.26 -5.43 2.51
C ASN A 212 17.03 -6.19 3.04
N ASN A 213 16.48 -7.09 2.22
CA ASN A 213 15.36 -7.94 2.61
C ASN A 213 15.79 -8.97 3.67
N ALA A 214 16.97 -9.57 3.50
CA ALA A 214 17.52 -10.51 4.48
C ALA A 214 17.76 -9.85 5.84
N LEU A 215 18.28 -8.61 5.86
CA LEU A 215 18.43 -7.83 7.09
C LEU A 215 17.07 -7.52 7.72
N TYR A 216 16.08 -7.10 6.92
CA TYR A 216 14.73 -6.82 7.42
C TYR A 216 14.08 -8.04 8.06
N TRP A 217 14.19 -9.19 7.41
CA TRP A 217 13.69 -10.46 7.92
C TRP A 217 14.38 -10.86 9.23
N ALA A 218 15.72 -10.80 9.25
CA ALA A 218 16.50 -11.17 10.43
C ALA A 218 16.20 -10.25 11.62
N ALA A 219 16.01 -8.95 11.38
CA ALA A 219 15.64 -7.98 12.41
C ALA A 219 14.26 -8.28 13.01
N ASN A 220 13.25 -8.56 12.18
CA ASN A 220 11.92 -8.92 12.67
C ASN A 220 11.94 -10.22 13.48
N ARG A 221 12.70 -11.22 13.04
CA ARG A 221 12.82 -12.51 13.75
C ARG A 221 13.58 -12.38 15.06
N ALA A 222 14.61 -11.55 15.11
CA ALA A 222 15.30 -11.24 16.37
C ALA A 222 14.35 -10.55 17.36
N LEU A 223 13.53 -9.60 16.89
CA LEU A 223 12.50 -8.95 17.71
C LEU A 223 11.39 -9.93 18.14
N ASP A 224 11.00 -10.90 17.31
CA ASP A 224 10.05 -11.98 17.67
C ASP A 224 10.58 -12.82 18.83
N ASN A 225 11.88 -13.03 18.85
CA ASN A 225 12.57 -13.80 19.88
C ASN A 225 12.96 -12.96 21.10
N GLY A 226 12.48 -11.70 21.19
CA GLY A 226 12.73 -10.81 22.32
C GLY A 226 14.12 -10.17 22.34
N SER A 227 14.88 -10.24 21.25
CA SER A 227 16.17 -9.55 21.17
C SER A 227 15.96 -8.04 21.11
N THR A 228 16.58 -7.31 22.04
CA THR A 228 16.59 -5.84 22.07
C THR A 228 17.79 -5.25 21.35
N ASP A 229 18.85 -6.04 21.17
CA ASP A 229 20.05 -5.64 20.42
C ASP A 229 20.07 -6.30 19.04
N LEU A 230 20.11 -5.46 17.99
CA LEU A 230 20.16 -5.85 16.58
C LEU A 230 21.48 -5.44 15.92
N THR A 231 22.42 -4.89 16.69
CA THR A 231 23.74 -4.45 16.21
C THR A 231 24.50 -5.55 15.46
N PRO A 232 24.48 -6.84 15.90
CA PRO A 232 25.14 -7.92 15.16
C PRO A 232 24.61 -8.12 13.74
N LEU A 233 23.31 -7.88 13.51
CA LEU A 233 22.69 -8.01 12.18
C LEU A 233 23.08 -6.84 11.27
N VAL A 234 23.15 -5.63 11.83
CA VAL A 234 23.62 -4.44 11.11
C VAL A 234 25.08 -4.64 10.66
N ALA A 235 25.95 -5.11 11.55
CA ALA A 235 27.34 -5.41 11.23
C ALA A 235 27.45 -6.46 10.12
N ALA A 236 26.69 -7.56 10.21
CA ALA A 236 26.66 -8.59 9.18
C ALA A 236 26.19 -8.08 7.81
N ALA A 237 25.23 -7.16 7.78
CA ALA A 237 24.74 -6.58 6.53
C ALA A 237 25.78 -5.66 5.88
N ILE A 238 26.50 -4.88 6.68
CA ILE A 238 27.59 -4.01 6.22
C ILE A 238 28.76 -4.84 5.71
N GLU A 239 29.16 -5.89 6.43
CA GLU A 239 30.17 -6.86 5.98
C GLU A 239 29.76 -7.54 4.67
N ALA A 240 28.47 -7.88 4.54
CA ALA A 240 27.93 -8.38 3.29
C ALA A 240 27.94 -7.32 2.17
N GLY A 241 28.20 -6.04 2.43
CA GLY A 241 28.29 -4.98 1.43
C GLY A 241 27.01 -4.15 1.26
N LEU A 242 26.16 -4.08 2.28
CA LEU A 242 25.06 -3.10 2.35
C LEU A 242 25.60 -1.75 2.86
N GLU A 243 25.14 -0.64 2.28
CA GLU A 243 25.53 0.70 2.74
C GLU A 243 25.13 0.92 4.21
N HIS A 244 26.01 1.53 5.01
CA HIS A 244 25.79 1.83 6.43
C HIS A 244 24.42 2.47 6.70
N HIS A 245 24.09 3.55 5.98
CA HIS A 245 22.81 4.23 6.16
C HIS A 245 21.61 3.36 5.78
N ALA A 246 21.73 2.52 4.75
CA ALA A 246 20.67 1.59 4.36
C ALA A 246 20.43 0.51 5.43
N ALA A 247 21.50 -0.05 6.01
CA ALA A 247 21.39 -1.06 7.06
C ALA A 247 20.65 -0.53 8.31
N HIS A 248 21.03 0.65 8.79
CA HIS A 248 20.38 1.28 9.94
C HIS A 248 18.92 1.65 9.67
N ARG A 249 18.59 2.18 8.46
CA ARG A 249 17.20 2.49 8.09
C ARG A 249 16.31 1.26 8.12
N THR A 250 16.81 0.13 7.66
CA THR A 250 16.06 -1.14 7.58
C THR A 250 15.74 -1.71 8.95
N VAL A 251 16.70 -1.70 9.86
CA VAL A 251 16.45 -2.11 11.26
C VAL A 251 15.47 -1.15 11.94
N ALA A 252 15.63 0.16 11.75
CA ALA A 252 14.70 1.14 12.29
C ALA A 252 13.27 0.97 11.71
N SER A 253 13.16 0.50 10.46
CA SER A 253 11.86 0.16 9.85
C SER A 253 11.19 -1.02 10.55
N ALA A 254 11.94 -2.09 10.82
CA ALA A 254 11.43 -3.26 11.53
C ALA A 254 10.96 -2.90 12.97
N GLN A 255 11.73 -2.07 13.67
CA GLN A 255 11.38 -1.58 15.01
C GLN A 255 10.12 -0.68 15.00
N ARG A 256 9.97 0.19 13.99
CA ARG A 256 8.76 1.02 13.85
C ARG A 256 7.51 0.20 13.54
N GLN A 257 7.62 -0.82 12.69
CA GLN A 257 6.48 -1.72 12.40
C GLN A 257 6.01 -2.46 13.66
N ARG A 258 6.95 -2.87 14.52
CA ARG A 258 6.65 -3.45 15.84
C ARG A 258 5.94 -2.47 16.77
N ALA A 259 6.41 -1.24 16.83
CA ALA A 259 5.81 -0.21 17.68
C ALA A 259 4.39 0.16 17.22
N SER A 260 4.10 0.07 15.91
CA SER A 260 2.76 0.33 15.37
C SER A 260 1.79 -0.85 15.47
N HIS A 261 2.29 -2.07 15.70
CA HIS A 261 1.48 -3.28 15.91
C HIS A 261 1.97 -4.06 17.14
N PRO A 262 1.70 -3.56 18.37
CA PRO A 262 1.96 -4.33 19.57
C PRO A 262 1.12 -5.61 19.53
N GLN A 263 1.78 -6.77 19.56
CA GLN A 263 1.08 -8.06 19.62
C GLN A 263 0.18 -8.08 20.87
N HIS A 264 -1.13 -8.19 20.67
CA HIS A 264 -2.04 -8.62 21.72
C HIS A 264 -1.64 -10.05 22.09
N HIS A 265 -0.94 -10.21 23.21
CA HIS A 265 -0.84 -11.49 23.88
C HIS A 265 -2.25 -11.90 24.33
N SER A 266 -2.90 -12.73 23.53
CA SER A 266 -4.09 -13.47 23.93
C SER A 266 -3.68 -14.47 25.02
N GLY A 267 -3.87 -14.07 26.28
CA GLY A 267 -3.92 -15.01 27.39
C GLY A 267 -5.02 -16.03 27.12
N GLY A 268 -4.67 -17.32 27.18
CA GLY A 268 -5.62 -18.43 27.06
C GLY A 268 -6.72 -18.39 28.14
N PRO A 269 -7.85 -19.09 27.93
CA PRO A 269 -9.04 -18.92 28.73
C PRO A 269 -8.92 -19.70 30.05
N ALA A 270 -8.63 -18.98 31.14
CA ALA A 270 -8.87 -19.47 32.49
C ALA A 270 -9.38 -18.30 33.33
N GLY A 271 -10.64 -18.38 33.79
CA GLY A 271 -11.17 -17.47 34.81
C GLY A 271 -12.36 -16.59 34.40
N ARG A 272 -13.40 -17.15 33.77
CA ARG A 272 -14.75 -16.59 33.85
C ARG A 272 -15.70 -17.60 34.49
N ARG A 273 -15.53 -17.78 35.80
CA ARG A 273 -16.55 -18.29 36.74
C ARG A 273 -16.49 -17.45 38.00
N ALA A 274 -17.20 -16.33 38.00
CA ALA A 274 -17.70 -15.63 39.19
C ALA A 274 -18.33 -14.31 38.73
N SER A 275 -19.60 -14.33 38.33
CA SER A 275 -20.54 -13.19 38.37
C SER A 275 -21.80 -13.46 37.53
N MET A 276 -22.50 -14.56 37.84
CA MET A 276 -23.92 -14.71 37.51
C MET A 276 -24.58 -15.45 38.67
N GLN A 277 -24.68 -14.76 39.80
CA GLN A 277 -25.53 -15.17 40.92
C GLN A 277 -25.92 -13.94 41.73
N ALA A 278 -26.65 -13.02 41.08
CA ALA A 278 -27.35 -11.90 41.73
C ALA A 278 -28.35 -11.26 40.76
N ALA A 279 -29.28 -12.05 40.20
CA ALA A 279 -30.43 -11.52 39.47
C ALA A 279 -31.56 -12.57 39.40
N GLN A 280 -31.87 -13.21 40.52
CA GLN A 280 -33.09 -14.01 40.69
C GLN A 280 -33.53 -13.85 42.14
N GLN A 281 -34.19 -12.73 42.43
CA GLN A 281 -35.15 -12.59 43.51
C GLN A 281 -35.94 -11.30 43.25
N HIS A 282 -37.27 -11.43 43.33
CA HIS A 282 -38.32 -10.41 43.18
C HIS A 282 -38.89 -10.17 41.77
N ALA A 283 -39.86 -11.03 41.39
CA ALA A 283 -41.12 -10.59 40.77
C ALA A 283 -42.14 -11.75 40.71
N ALA A 284 -43.06 -11.81 41.67
CA ALA A 284 -44.46 -12.26 41.56
C ALA A 284 -45.12 -12.04 42.94
N PRO A 285 -46.31 -11.42 42.99
CA PRO A 285 -47.56 -12.11 42.65
C PRO A 285 -48.35 -11.30 41.60
N GLY A 286 -49.15 -11.88 40.71
CA GLY A 286 -50.15 -12.92 40.92
C GLY A 286 -51.51 -12.23 40.80
N LEU A 287 -52.26 -12.53 39.75
CA LEU A 287 -53.72 -12.36 39.65
C LEU A 287 -54.24 -13.10 38.42
N SER A 288 -55.09 -14.09 38.67
CA SER A 288 -56.07 -14.61 37.72
C SER A 288 -57.46 -14.20 38.22
N ILE A 289 -58.37 -14.06 37.25
CA ILE A 289 -59.77 -13.61 37.28
C ILE A 289 -59.93 -12.09 37.28
#